data_AF-A0A643LN88-F1
#
_entry.id   AF-A0A643LN88-F1
#
_cell.length_a   1.000
_cell.length_b   1.000
_cell.length_c   1.000
_cell.angle_alpha   90.00
_cell.angle_beta   90.00
_cell.angle_gamma   90.00
#
_symmetry.space_group_name_H-M   'P 1'
#
loop_
_entity.id
_entity.type
_entity.pdbx_description
1 polymer ?
#
loop_
_entity_poly.entity_id
_entity_poly.type
_entity_poly.pdbx_seq_one_letter_code
_entity_poly.pdbx_strand_id
1 'polypeptide(L)'
;MHGDWGYNHANKCRYATVEEINAESVRRVFAQKGRKPNEYRSGDIVTDDVYAYRVLHVIEDRATVELMNSNQMYEVATANLEILFFDEDMAG
;
A
#
# COMPACT_ATOMS: atom_id res chain seq x y z
N MET A 1 10.37 -43.15 27.08
CA MET A 1 10.50 -41.77 27.57
C MET A 1 10.34 -40.88 26.34
N HIS A 2 9.08 -40.56 26.03
CA HIS A 2 8.45 -39.25 26.24
C HIS A 2 9.05 -38.18 25.30
N GLY A 3 8.24 -37.76 24.34
CA GLY A 3 8.59 -36.75 23.35
C GLY A 3 8.51 -35.36 23.95
N ASP A 4 9.67 -34.72 24.11
CA ASP A 4 9.79 -33.37 24.69
C ASP A 4 10.37 -32.36 23.68
N TRP A 5 9.98 -32.45 22.40
CA TRP A 5 10.42 -31.49 21.37
C TRP A 5 9.29 -30.74 20.66
N GLY A 6 8.04 -30.88 21.13
CA GLY A 6 6.86 -30.26 20.50
C GLY A 6 6.27 -29.05 21.23
N TYR A 7 6.51 -28.88 22.54
CA TYR A 7 5.60 -28.07 23.38
C TYR A 7 6.13 -26.70 23.84
N ASN A 8 7.37 -26.31 23.49
CA ASN A 8 7.97 -25.05 23.98
C ASN A 8 7.99 -23.89 22.97
N HIS A 9 7.43 -24.06 21.76
CA HIS A 9 7.43 -22.99 20.75
C HIS A 9 6.07 -22.27 20.58
N ALA A 10 4.97 -22.87 21.04
CA ALA A 10 3.63 -22.28 20.87
C ALA A 10 3.44 -20.98 21.66
N ASN A 11 4.20 -20.78 22.75
CA ASN A 11 4.12 -19.59 23.61
C ASN A 11 4.93 -18.38 23.11
N LYS A 12 5.57 -18.47 21.95
CA LYS A 12 6.35 -17.36 21.34
C LYS A 12 5.66 -16.70 20.15
N CYS A 13 4.52 -17.24 19.72
CA CYS A 13 3.75 -16.68 18.61
C CYS A 13 2.58 -15.86 19.18
N ARG A 14 2.64 -14.52 19.03
CA ARG A 14 1.46 -13.67 19.23
C ARG A 14 0.72 -13.49 17.91
N TYR A 15 -0.59 -13.24 17.97
CA TYR A 15 -1.33 -12.80 16.80
C TYR A 15 -0.78 -11.46 16.30
N ALA A 16 -0.82 -11.27 14.99
CA ALA A 16 -0.53 -9.99 14.37
C ALA A 16 -1.60 -8.98 14.77
N THR A 17 -1.20 -7.73 15.00
CA THR A 17 -2.14 -6.63 15.18
C THR A 17 -2.80 -6.29 13.85
N VAL A 18 -3.91 -5.54 13.88
CA VAL A 18 -4.58 -5.07 12.66
C VAL A 18 -3.64 -4.23 11.79
N GLU A 19 -2.82 -3.39 12.42
CA GLU A 19 -1.81 -2.56 11.73
C GLU A 19 -0.77 -3.42 11.01
N GLU A 20 -0.29 -4.50 11.64
CA GLU A 20 0.68 -5.42 11.03
C GLU A 20 0.06 -6.19 9.86
N ILE A 21 -1.21 -6.60 9.98
CA ILE A 21 -1.95 -7.26 8.91
C ILE A 21 -2.14 -6.30 7.73
N ASN A 22 -2.50 -5.05 7.99
CA ASN A 22 -2.67 -4.03 6.94
C ASN A 22 -1.34 -3.71 6.25
N ALA A 23 -0.26 -3.52 7.01
CA ALA A 23 1.07 -3.28 6.46
C ALA A 23 1.55 -4.45 5.58
N GLU A 24 1.32 -5.70 6.01
CA GLU A 24 1.64 -6.88 5.20
C GLU A 24 0.77 -6.98 3.95
N SER A 25 -0.51 -6.59 4.03
CA SER A 25 -1.42 -6.58 2.90
C SER A 25 -0.97 -5.58 1.83
N VAL A 26 -0.63 -4.34 2.24
CA VAL A 26 -0.05 -3.32 1.36
C VAL A 26 1.26 -3.82 0.75
N ARG A 27 2.17 -4.39 1.56
CA ARG A 27 3.44 -4.94 1.06
C ARG A 27 3.22 -5.97 -0.03
N ARG A 28 2.25 -6.88 0.13
CA ARG A 28 1.93 -7.92 -0.87
C ARG A 28 1.40 -7.33 -2.17
N VAL A 29 0.50 -6.36 -2.10
CA VAL A 29 -0.10 -5.71 -3.28
C VAL A 29 0.98 -5.04 -4.13
N PHE A 30 1.84 -4.22 -3.52
CA PHE A 30 2.94 -3.56 -4.23
C PHE A 30 4.02 -4.55 -4.73
N ALA A 31 4.31 -5.60 -3.95
CA ALA A 31 5.29 -6.61 -4.34
C ALA A 31 4.88 -7.40 -5.59
N GLN A 32 3.58 -7.57 -5.85
CA GLN A 32 3.09 -8.18 -7.11
C GLN A 32 3.51 -7.39 -8.35
N LYS A 33 3.77 -6.08 -8.19
CA LYS A 33 4.28 -5.18 -9.23
C LYS A 33 5.79 -4.95 -9.14
N GLY A 34 6.48 -5.64 -8.25
CA GLY A 34 7.92 -5.45 -8.01
C GLY A 34 8.26 -4.10 -7.34
N ARG A 35 7.30 -3.50 -6.64
CA ARG A 35 7.43 -2.20 -5.99
C ARG A 35 7.57 -2.35 -4.47
N LYS A 36 8.21 -1.36 -3.82
CA LYS A 36 8.21 -1.25 -2.35
C LYS A 36 6.81 -0.82 -1.86
N PRO A 37 6.45 -1.11 -0.60
CA PRO A 37 5.21 -0.60 -0.01
C PRO A 37 5.11 0.92 -0.19
N ASN A 38 3.95 1.41 -0.62
CA ASN A 38 3.67 2.83 -0.85
C ASN A 38 4.62 3.52 -1.87
N GLU A 39 5.26 2.75 -2.75
CA GLU A 39 6.02 3.28 -3.87
C GLU A 39 5.06 3.64 -5.03
N TYR A 40 4.38 4.77 -4.84
CA TYR A 40 3.52 5.37 -5.85
C TYR A 40 4.36 5.93 -7.01
N ARG A 41 3.85 5.80 -8.23
CA ARG A 41 4.47 6.29 -9.47
C ARG A 41 3.45 7.09 -10.28
N SER A 42 3.96 7.92 -11.18
CA SER A 42 3.12 8.66 -12.13
C SER A 42 2.22 7.69 -12.91
N GLY A 43 0.94 8.04 -13.06
CA GLY A 43 -0.08 7.22 -13.74
C GLY A 43 -0.93 6.35 -12.81
N ASP A 44 -0.44 6.03 -11.61
CA ASP A 44 -1.20 5.25 -10.63
C ASP A 44 -2.51 5.97 -10.24
N ILE A 45 -3.56 5.19 -10.03
CA ILE A 45 -4.85 5.68 -9.52
C ILE A 45 -4.94 5.36 -8.04
N VAL A 46 -5.14 6.39 -7.22
CA VAL A 46 -5.12 6.33 -5.76
C VAL A 46 -6.36 6.99 -5.17
N THR A 47 -6.62 6.77 -3.87
CA THR A 47 -7.74 7.39 -3.14
C THR A 47 -7.29 7.86 -1.76
N ASP A 48 -7.98 8.87 -1.22
CA ASP A 48 -7.87 9.34 0.18
C ASP A 48 -9.16 9.03 0.99
N ASP A 49 -9.86 7.96 0.60
CA ASP A 49 -11.22 7.57 1.02
C ASP A 49 -12.37 8.47 0.53
N VAL A 50 -12.09 9.71 0.12
CA VAL A 50 -13.13 10.66 -0.32
C VAL A 50 -13.17 10.75 -1.83
N TYR A 51 -12.01 10.85 -2.46
CA TYR A 51 -11.87 11.06 -3.90
C TYR A 51 -10.83 10.14 -4.51
N ALA A 52 -11.04 9.82 -5.80
CA ALA A 52 -10.04 9.15 -6.61
C ALA A 52 -9.15 10.19 -7.31
N TYR A 53 -7.85 9.92 -7.34
CA TYR A 53 -6.85 10.77 -7.96
C TYR A 53 -5.94 9.99 -8.89
N ARG A 54 -5.38 10.68 -9.88
CA ARG A 54 -4.24 10.20 -10.67
C ARG A 54 -2.96 10.81 -10.12
N VAL A 55 -1.98 9.97 -9.79
CA VAL A 55 -0.65 10.43 -9.37
C VAL A 55 0.06 11.06 -10.55
N LEU A 56 0.51 12.31 -10.39
CA LEU A 56 1.30 13.00 -11.41
C LEU A 56 2.80 12.83 -11.16
N HIS A 57 3.25 13.09 -9.93
CA HIS A 57 4.63 12.86 -9.50
C HIS A 57 4.70 12.75 -7.97
N VAL A 58 5.75 12.11 -7.48
CA VAL A 58 6.00 11.88 -6.04
C VAL A 58 7.37 12.45 -5.69
N ILE A 59 7.40 13.26 -4.63
CA ILE A 59 8.63 13.84 -4.06
C ILE A 59 8.61 13.50 -2.57
N GLU A 60 9.60 12.72 -2.14
CA GLU A 60 9.74 12.25 -0.76
C GLU A 60 8.45 11.57 -0.25
N ASP A 61 7.78 12.17 0.74
CA ASP A 61 6.57 11.66 1.39
C ASP A 61 5.29 12.32 0.86
N ARG A 62 5.37 13.08 -0.24
CA ARG A 62 4.23 13.76 -0.84
C ARG A 62 4.05 13.41 -2.31
N ALA A 63 2.80 13.25 -2.70
CA ALA A 63 2.39 13.08 -4.07
C ALA A 63 1.63 14.32 -4.54
N THR A 64 2.00 14.85 -5.70
CA THR A 64 1.10 15.72 -6.45
C THR A 64 0.15 14.83 -7.24
N VAL A 65 -1.13 15.03 -7.01
CA VAL A 65 -2.20 14.23 -7.58
C VAL A 65 -3.21 15.12 -8.28
N GLU A 66 -3.84 14.61 -9.33
CA GLU A 66 -4.94 15.26 -10.02
C GLU A 66 -6.24 14.56 -9.67
N LEU A 67 -7.23 15.33 -9.24
CA LEU A 67 -8.56 14.82 -8.92
C LEU A 67 -9.23 14.28 -10.19
N MET A 68 -9.65 13.01 -10.16
CA MET A 68 -10.33 12.42 -11.31
C MET A 68 -11.64 13.16 -11.59
N ASN A 69 -11.90 13.44 -12.88
CA ASN A 69 -13.05 14.22 -13.36
C ASN A 69 -12.99 15.73 -13.01
N SER A 70 -11.83 16.22 -12.61
CA SER A 70 -11.54 17.65 -12.42
C SER A 70 -10.19 17.99 -13.02
N ASN A 71 -9.90 19.28 -13.19
CA ASN A 71 -8.56 19.77 -13.57
C ASN A 71 -7.82 20.34 -12.34
N GLN A 72 -8.24 19.94 -11.13
CA GLN A 72 -7.67 20.39 -9.88
C GLN A 72 -6.53 19.46 -9.44
N MET A 73 -5.43 20.08 -9.02
CA MET A 73 -4.26 19.39 -8.51
C MET A 73 -4.07 19.69 -7.03
N TYR A 74 -3.65 18.68 -6.28
CA TYR A 74 -3.41 18.75 -4.85
C TYR A 74 -2.10 18.08 -4.49
N GLU A 75 -1.52 18.52 -3.39
CA GLU A 75 -0.40 17.84 -2.76
C GLU A 75 -0.91 17.09 -1.53
N VAL A 76 -0.68 15.78 -1.48
CA VAL A 76 -1.20 14.88 -0.44
C VAL A 76 -0.05 14.04 0.09
N ALA A 77 -0.03 13.81 1.41
CA ALA A 77 0.92 12.88 2.02
C ALA A 77 0.67 11.46 1.51
N THR A 78 1.71 10.77 1.07
CA THR A 78 1.59 9.40 0.54
C THR A 78 1.05 8.40 1.58
N ALA A 79 1.22 8.69 2.86
CA ALA A 79 0.66 7.92 3.96
C ALA A 79 -0.88 7.97 4.04
N ASN A 80 -1.52 8.96 3.41
CA ASN A 80 -2.98 9.09 3.36
C ASN A 80 -3.58 8.54 2.07
N LEU A 81 -2.74 8.02 1.16
CA LEU A 81 -3.18 7.49 -0.11
C LEU A 81 -3.25 5.97 -0.05
N GLU A 82 -4.25 5.41 -0.72
CA GLU A 82 -4.36 3.98 -1.00
C GLU A 82 -4.39 3.73 -2.51
N ILE A 83 -3.73 2.67 -2.97
CA ILE A 83 -3.71 2.30 -4.39
C ILE A 83 -5.05 1.65 -4.80
N LEU A 84 -5.67 2.16 -5.87
CA LEU A 84 -6.81 1.54 -6.53
C LEU A 84 -6.37 0.74 -7.74
N PHE A 85 -5.58 1.36 -8.63
CA PHE A 85 -5.05 0.73 -9.83
C PHE A 85 -3.60 1.18 -10.07
N PHE A 86 -2.74 0.22 -10.41
CA PHE A 86 -1.40 0.53 -10.87
C PHE A 86 -1.45 0.95 -12.34
N ASP A 87 -0.56 1.87 -12.75
CA ASP A 87 -0.43 2.22 -14.18
C ASP A 87 -0.15 0.98 -15.04
N GLU A 88 0.63 0.02 -14.52
CA GLU A 88 0.93 -1.24 -15.20
C GLU A 88 -0.31 -2.11 -15.48
N ASP A 89 -1.43 -1.91 -14.76
CA ASP A 89 -2.69 -2.63 -14.99
C ASP A 89 -3.52 -2.05 -16.14
N MET A 90 -3.27 -0.80 -16.53
CA MET A 90 -4.05 -0.13 -17.59
C MET A 90 -3.49 -0.34 -19.00
N ALA A 91 -2.28 -0.89 -19.13
CA ALA A 91 -1.59 -1.10 -20.41
C ALA A 91 -1.98 -2.41 -21.14
N GLY A 92 -3.21 -2.90 -20.94
CA GLY A 92 -3.75 -4.12 -21.53
C GLY A 92 -4.03 -4.05 -23.03
#